data_AF-A0A2N3KY97-F1
#
_entry.id   AF-A0A2N3KY97-F1
#
_cell.length_a   1.000
_cell.length_b   1.000
_cell.length_c   1.000
_cell.angle_alpha   90.00
_cell.angle_beta   90.00
_cell.angle_gamma   90.00
#
_symmetry.space_group_name_H-M   'P 1'
#
loop_
_entity.id
_entity.type
_entity.pdbx_description
1 polymer ?
#
loop_
_entity_poly.entity_id
_entity_poly.type
_entity_poly.pdbx_seq_one_letter_code
_entity_poly.pdbx_strand_id
1 'polypeptide(L)'
;MVQCCDIEDYYKEGEFLRRWELIDGFPRCTVDALPIASLDPEDVSNQEVANATVREALQDLEAYEAALTLASQDEPVRLITLIDGDGQQSTMTNPDWTAWHAAKLAVQDVSAATLALHDLRGQQ
;
A
#
# COMPACT_ATOMS: atom_id res chain seq x y z
N MET A 1 -10.10 5.27 6.85
CA MET A 1 -10.00 4.82 5.45
C MET A 1 -9.64 3.34 5.52
N VAL A 2 -10.30 2.47 4.76
CA VAL A 2 -10.01 1.02 4.76
C VAL A 2 -8.64 0.84 4.11
N GLN A 3 -7.69 0.23 4.82
CA GLN A 3 -6.36 -0.05 4.30
C GLN A 3 -6.37 -1.35 3.49
N CYS A 4 -5.33 -1.60 2.68
CA CYS A 4 -5.20 -2.84 1.90
C CYS A 4 -5.31 -4.11 2.79
N CYS A 5 -4.80 -4.02 4.02
CA CYS A 5 -4.82 -5.10 5.02
C CYS A 5 -6.18 -5.30 5.71
N ASP A 6 -7.11 -4.35 5.58
CA ASP A 6 -8.45 -4.41 6.19
C ASP A 6 -9.47 -5.11 5.27
N ILE A 7 -9.05 -5.49 4.05
CA ILE A 7 -9.88 -6.12 3.03
C ILE A 7 -9.97 -7.62 3.30
N GLU A 8 -11.04 -8.04 3.97
CA GLU A 8 -11.37 -9.45 4.15
C GLU A 8 -12.18 -9.97 2.94
N ASP A 9 -11.70 -11.04 2.31
CA ASP A 9 -12.39 -11.69 1.18
C ASP A 9 -13.64 -12.44 1.63
N TYR A 10 -13.58 -13.05 2.80
CA TYR A 10 -14.62 -13.94 3.30
C TYR A 10 -15.44 -13.25 4.38
N TYR A 11 -16.76 -13.45 4.38
CA TYR A 11 -17.62 -13.05 5.50
C TYR A 11 -18.63 -14.13 5.84
N LYS A 12 -19.23 -14.02 7.04
CA LYS A 12 -20.08 -15.07 7.65
C LYS A 12 -19.36 -16.43 7.65
N GLU A 13 -18.24 -16.49 8.36
CA GLU A 13 -17.49 -17.74 8.58
C GLU A 13 -17.06 -18.46 7.28
N GLY A 14 -16.89 -17.71 6.19
CA GLY A 14 -16.48 -18.26 4.89
C GLY A 14 -17.62 -18.76 4.01
N GLU A 15 -18.89 -18.49 4.35
CA GLU A 15 -20.02 -18.88 3.51
C GLU A 15 -20.09 -18.07 2.20
N PHE A 16 -19.52 -16.87 2.20
CA PHE A 16 -19.62 -15.94 1.08
C PHE A 16 -18.29 -15.26 0.77
N LEU A 17 -18.04 -15.07 -0.53
CA LEU A 17 -16.85 -14.44 -1.08
C LEU A 17 -17.18 -13.03 -1.60
N ARG A 18 -16.59 -12.01 -0.99
CA ARG A 18 -16.70 -10.62 -1.41
C ARG A 18 -16.06 -10.41 -2.78
N ARG A 19 -16.59 -9.42 -3.49
CA ARG A 19 -16.10 -9.00 -4.80
C ARG A 19 -15.54 -7.60 -4.66
N TRP A 20 -14.25 -7.51 -4.42
CA TRP A 20 -13.59 -6.23 -4.21
C TRP A 20 -13.29 -5.57 -5.54
N GLU A 21 -13.54 -4.27 -5.60
CA GLU A 21 -13.24 -3.41 -6.73
C GLU A 21 -12.64 -2.10 -6.24
N LEU A 22 -11.92 -1.39 -7.11
CA LEU A 22 -11.46 -0.03 -6.87
C LEU A 22 -12.39 0.97 -7.50
N ILE A 23 -13.02 1.80 -6.67
CA ILE A 23 -13.91 2.88 -7.11
C ILE A 23 -13.36 4.19 -6.56
N ASP A 24 -13.04 5.12 -7.46
CA ASP A 24 -12.38 6.39 -7.16
C ASP A 24 -11.09 6.18 -6.33
N GLY A 25 -10.37 5.10 -6.61
CA GLY A 25 -9.16 4.70 -5.89
C GLY A 25 -9.39 4.08 -4.50
N PHE A 26 -10.64 3.85 -4.09
CA PHE A 26 -10.97 3.22 -2.80
C PHE A 26 -11.51 1.79 -2.99
N PRO A 27 -11.17 0.86 -2.08
CA PRO A 27 -11.77 -0.47 -2.09
C PRO A 27 -13.26 -0.40 -1.78
N ARG A 28 -14.08 -0.99 -2.64
CA ARG A 28 -15.52 -1.14 -2.45
C ARG A 28 -15.95 -2.54 -2.81
N CYS A 29 -16.93 -3.06 -2.08
CA CYS A 29 -17.71 -4.24 -2.45
C CYS A 29 -19.08 -3.74 -2.89
N THR A 30 -19.20 -3.31 -4.15
CA THR A 30 -20.45 -2.77 -4.72
C THR A 30 -21.37 -3.85 -5.25
N VAL A 31 -20.81 -5.00 -5.61
CA VAL A 31 -21.57 -6.15 -6.04
C VAL A 31 -21.80 -7.07 -4.85
N ASP A 32 -22.96 -7.72 -4.83
CA ASP A 32 -23.26 -8.75 -3.86
C ASP A 32 -22.19 -9.84 -3.88
N ALA A 33 -21.83 -10.26 -2.68
CA ALA A 33 -20.88 -11.31 -2.51
C ALA A 33 -21.46 -12.68 -2.91
N LEU A 34 -20.59 -13.57 -3.37
CA LEU A 34 -20.99 -14.82 -3.97
C LEU A 34 -21.15 -15.91 -2.90
N PRO A 35 -22.26 -16.67 -2.88
CA PRO A 35 -22.41 -17.80 -1.97
C PRO A 35 -21.51 -18.94 -2.44
N ILE A 36 -20.50 -19.29 -1.64
CA ILE A 36 -19.45 -20.25 -2.04
C ILE A 36 -20.04 -21.63 -2.29
N ALA A 37 -21.03 -22.03 -1.50
CA ALA A 37 -21.72 -23.32 -1.65
C ALA A 37 -22.43 -23.48 -3.01
N SER A 38 -22.64 -22.38 -3.75
CA SER A 38 -23.30 -22.37 -5.07
C SER A 38 -22.35 -22.12 -6.24
N LEU A 39 -21.06 -21.88 -5.97
CA LEU A 39 -20.06 -21.59 -6.99
C LEU A 39 -19.27 -22.85 -7.36
N ASP A 40 -18.80 -22.87 -8.61
CA ASP A 40 -17.76 -23.80 -9.01
C ASP A 40 -16.41 -23.39 -8.36
N PRO A 41 -15.54 -24.34 -8.00
CA PRO A 41 -14.24 -24.02 -7.38
C PRO A 41 -13.35 -23.11 -8.24
N GLU A 42 -13.49 -23.17 -9.57
CA GLU A 42 -12.79 -22.29 -10.49
C GLU A 42 -13.25 -20.84 -10.36
N ASP A 43 -14.55 -20.59 -10.20
CA ASP A 43 -15.09 -19.24 -10.00
C ASP A 43 -14.65 -18.64 -8.66
N VAL A 44 -14.59 -19.46 -7.60
CA VAL A 44 -14.03 -19.06 -6.31
C VAL A 44 -12.57 -18.62 -6.49
N SER A 45 -11.75 -19.45 -7.12
CA SER A 45 -10.34 -19.15 -7.34
C SER A 45 -10.12 -17.90 -8.20
N ASN A 46 -10.91 -17.74 -9.28
CA ASN A 46 -10.85 -16.56 -10.14
C ASN A 46 -11.18 -15.27 -9.36
N GLN A 47 -12.18 -15.31 -8.48
CA GLN A 47 -12.55 -14.16 -7.67
C GLN A 47 -11.53 -13.87 -6.56
N GLU A 48 -10.90 -14.88 -5.96
CA GLU A 48 -9.77 -14.68 -5.04
C GLU A 48 -8.58 -14.00 -5.71
N VAL A 49 -8.24 -14.41 -6.94
CA VAL A 49 -7.19 -13.76 -7.75
C VAL A 49 -7.56 -12.30 -8.02
N ALA A 50 -8.81 -12.02 -8.41
CA ALA A 50 -9.26 -10.64 -8.63
C ALA A 50 -9.15 -9.78 -7.36
N ASN A 51 -9.55 -10.31 -6.20
CA ASN A 51 -9.42 -9.59 -4.93
C ASN A 51 -7.95 -9.38 -4.53
N ALA A 52 -7.07 -10.35 -4.80
CA ALA A 52 -5.64 -10.21 -4.58
C ALA A 52 -5.04 -9.08 -5.43
N THR A 53 -5.43 -8.98 -6.71
CA THR A 53 -5.02 -7.86 -7.57
C THR A 53 -5.46 -6.50 -7.02
N VAL A 54 -6.67 -6.41 -6.46
CA VAL A 54 -7.14 -5.17 -5.80
C VAL A 54 -6.29 -4.82 -4.58
N ARG A 55 -5.95 -5.81 -3.75
CA ARG A 55 -5.07 -5.60 -2.58
C ARG A 55 -3.67 -5.15 -2.99
N GLU A 56 -3.07 -5.79 -3.99
CA GLU A 56 -1.75 -5.41 -4.51
C GLU A 56 -1.75 -3.96 -5.01
N ALA A 57 -2.76 -3.57 -5.80
CA ALA A 57 -2.89 -2.19 -6.29
C ALA A 57 -3.04 -1.17 -5.15
N LEU A 58 -3.75 -1.52 -4.07
CA LEU A 58 -3.87 -0.67 -2.88
C LEU A 58 -2.58 -0.59 -2.08
N GLN A 59 -1.86 -1.70 -1.96
CA GLN A 59 -0.58 -1.72 -1.28
C GLN A 59 0.43 -0.81 -2.00
N ASP A 60 0.48 -0.85 -3.33
CA ASP A 60 1.33 0.03 -4.13
C ASP A 60 0.93 1.50 -3.95
N LEU A 61 -0.37 1.79 -3.95
CA LEU A 61 -0.89 3.15 -3.74
C LEU A 61 -0.57 3.69 -2.34
N GLU A 62 -0.79 2.90 -1.30
CA GLU A 62 -0.48 3.28 0.08
C GLU A 62 1.02 3.46 0.29
N ALA A 63 1.85 2.60 -0.31
CA ALA A 63 3.30 2.74 -0.28
C ALA A 63 3.75 4.03 -0.98
N TYR A 64 3.14 4.36 -2.11
CA TYR A 64 3.39 5.62 -2.82
C TYR A 64 2.97 6.85 -2.01
N GLU A 65 1.77 6.85 -1.40
CA GLU A 65 1.27 7.94 -0.56
C GLU A 65 2.15 8.16 0.69
N ALA A 66 2.62 7.07 1.30
CA ALA A 66 3.58 7.13 2.40
C ALA A 66 4.93 7.71 1.95
N ALA A 67 5.42 7.29 0.78
CA ALA A 67 6.65 7.81 0.19
C ALA A 67 6.52 9.30 -0.15
N LEU A 68 5.39 9.75 -0.71
CA LEU A 68 5.10 11.17 -0.94
C LEU A 68 5.18 11.98 0.35
N THR A 69 4.54 11.49 1.41
CA THR A 69 4.54 12.15 2.72
C THR A 69 5.96 12.31 3.25
N LEU A 70 6.77 11.24 3.22
CA LEU A 70 8.15 11.29 3.69
C LEU A 70 9.04 12.16 2.81
N ALA A 71 8.91 12.04 1.48
CA ALA A 71 9.67 12.82 0.51
C ALA A 71 9.33 14.32 0.51
N SER A 72 8.15 14.71 1.01
CA SER A 72 7.74 16.11 1.12
C SER A 72 8.42 16.86 2.27
N GLN A 73 9.03 16.13 3.21
CA GLN A 73 9.74 16.71 4.34
C GLN A 73 11.08 17.30 3.89
N ASP A 74 11.62 18.21 4.70
CA ASP A 74 12.96 18.77 4.52
C ASP A 74 14.02 17.66 4.52
N GLU A 75 15.04 17.80 3.67
CA GLU A 75 16.13 16.83 3.58
C GLU A 75 16.86 16.72 4.94
N PRO A 76 16.89 15.54 5.58
CA PRO A 76 17.63 15.35 6.82
C PRO A 76 19.14 15.47 6.58
N VAL A 77 19.90 15.76 7.64
CA VAL A 77 21.37 15.75 7.53
C VAL A 77 21.84 14.35 7.14
N ARG A 78 22.66 14.26 6.09
CA ARG A 78 23.11 12.98 5.53
C ARG A 78 23.98 12.13 6.47
N LEU A 79 24.87 12.78 7.22
CA LEU A 79 25.82 12.13 8.11
C LEU A 79 25.61 12.65 9.53
N ILE A 80 25.60 11.74 10.51
CA ILE A 80 25.54 12.05 11.93
C ILE A 80 26.79 11.52 12.62
N THR A 81 27.19 12.21 13.69
CA THR A 81 28.26 11.76 14.58
C THR A 81 27.65 10.99 15.74
N LEU A 82 28.12 9.76 15.96
CA LEU A 82 27.86 9.01 17.17
C LEU A 82 29.02 9.13 18.14
N ILE A 83 28.69 9.18 19.43
CA ILE A 83 29.65 9.14 20.52
C ILE A 83 29.39 7.83 21.25
N ASP A 84 30.39 6.96 21.35
CA ASP A 84 30.29 5.71 22.10
C ASP A 84 30.47 5.92 23.61
N GLY A 85 30.38 4.82 24.39
CA GLY A 85 30.55 4.86 25.84
C GLY A 85 31.94 5.27 26.31
N ASP A 86 32.95 5.20 25.43
CA ASP A 86 34.34 5.58 25.68
C ASP A 86 34.63 7.02 25.19
N GLY A 87 33.62 7.72 24.67
CA GLY A 87 33.74 9.07 24.14
C GLY A 87 34.37 9.17 22.75
N GLN A 88 34.60 8.04 22.06
CA GLN A 88 35.08 8.07 20.68
C GLN A 88 33.96 8.49 19.73
N GLN A 89 34.33 9.31 18.76
CA GLN A 89 33.44 9.77 17.72
C GLN A 89 33.56 8.88 16.48
N SER A 90 32.41 8.44 15.98
CA SER A 90 32.30 7.79 14.68
C SER A 90 31.25 8.50 13.83
N THR A 91 31.40 8.45 12.52
CA THR A 91 30.42 9.02 11.59
C THR A 91 29.63 7.88 10.95
N MET A 92 28.32 8.03 10.87
CA MET A 92 27.46 7.12 10.11
C MET A 92 26.45 7.88 9.25
N THR A 93 25.92 7.19 8.25
CA THR A 93 24.78 7.69 7.48
C THR A 93 23.57 7.81 8.40
N ASN A 94 22.89 8.95 8.34
CA ASN A 94 21.66 9.15 9.08
C ASN A 94 20.56 8.21 8.55
N PRO A 95 19.96 7.36 9.40
CA PRO A 95 18.83 6.53 9.01
C PRO A 95 17.66 7.34 8.43
N ASP A 96 17.41 8.55 8.95
CA ASP A 96 16.34 9.42 8.47
C ASP A 96 16.62 9.91 7.05
N TRP A 97 17.86 10.30 6.75
CA TRP A 97 18.26 10.64 5.38
C TRP A 97 18.12 9.45 4.44
N THR A 98 18.42 8.25 4.92
CA THR A 98 18.31 7.02 4.12
C THR A 98 16.86 6.73 3.77
N ALA A 99 15.95 6.85 4.75
CA ALA A 99 14.51 6.66 4.54
C ALA A 99 13.93 7.74 3.62
N TRP A 100 14.29 9.01 3.84
CA TRP A 100 13.87 10.12 2.97
C TRP A 100 14.36 9.94 1.53
N HIS A 101 15.62 9.54 1.34
CA HIS A 101 16.19 9.32 0.02
C HIS A 101 15.53 8.14 -0.70
N ALA A 102 15.26 7.03 0.02
CA ALA A 102 14.50 5.91 -0.52
C ALA A 102 13.08 6.32 -0.93
N ALA A 103 12.40 7.14 -0.14
CA ALA A 103 11.08 7.67 -0.49
C ALA A 103 11.11 8.56 -1.73
N LYS A 104 12.13 9.42 -1.89
CA LYS A 104 12.33 10.20 -3.12
C LYS A 104 12.46 9.33 -4.36
N LEU A 105 13.20 8.22 -4.26
CA LEU A 105 13.35 7.27 -5.37
C LEU A 105 12.03 6.53 -5.65
N ALA A 106 11.33 6.07 -4.62
CA ALA A 106 10.04 5.40 -4.77
C ALA A 106 8.97 6.29 -5.45
N VAL A 107 8.96 7.59 -5.15
CA VAL A 107 8.08 8.56 -5.82
C VAL A 107 8.43 8.74 -7.30
N GLN A 108 9.72 8.59 -7.68
CA GLN A 108 10.16 8.74 -9.07
C GLN A 108 9.91 7.48 -9.91
N ASP A 109 9.94 6.30 -9.29
CA ASP A 109 9.82 4.99 -9.95
C ASP A 109 8.39 4.42 -9.89
N VAL A 110 7.42 5.20 -9.42
CA VAL A 110 6.03 4.77 -9.28
C VAL A 110 5.41 4.42 -10.64
N SER A 111 4.60 3.38 -10.66
CA SER A 111 3.90 2.95 -11.88
C SER A 111 2.82 3.95 -12.32
N ALA A 112 2.53 3.99 -13.62
CA ALA A 112 1.45 4.81 -14.16
C ALA A 112 0.06 4.42 -13.62
N ALA A 113 -0.15 3.14 -13.29
CA ALA A 113 -1.41 2.67 -12.72
C ALA A 113 -1.61 3.22 -11.30
N THR A 114 -0.57 3.21 -10.47
CA THR A 114 -0.59 3.77 -9.12
C THR A 114 -0.82 5.29 -9.15
N LEU A 115 -0.19 6.01 -10.09
CA LEU A 115 -0.45 7.44 -10.30
C LEU A 115 -1.91 7.72 -10.67
N ALA A 116 -2.47 6.96 -11.61
CA ALA A 116 -3.87 7.12 -12.01
C ALA A 116 -4.84 6.87 -10.83
N LEU A 117 -4.55 5.88 -9.99
CA LEU A 117 -5.36 5.62 -8.79
C LEU A 117 -5.24 6.75 -7.75
N HIS A 118 -4.04 7.31 -7.56
CA HIS A 118 -3.82 8.46 -6.69
C HIS A 118 -4.61 9.69 -7.17
N ASP A 119 -4.55 9.98 -8.48
CA ASP A 119 -5.28 11.10 -9.09
C ASP A 119 -6.79 10.96 -8.94
N LEU A 120 -7.32 9.73 -8.99
CA LEU A 120 -8.75 9.46 -8.75
C LEU A 120 -9.15 9.76 -7.30
N ARG A 121 -8.31 9.39 -6.31
CA ARG A 121 -8.58 9.71 -4.89
C ARG A 121 -8.58 11.20 -4.61
N GLY A 122 -7.72 11.97 -5.28
CA GLY A 122 -7.56 13.41 -5.07
C GLY A 122 -8.65 14.31 -5.65
N GLN A 123 -9.61 13.75 -6.40
CA GLN A 123 -10.69 14.50 -7.07
C GLN A 123 -11.98 14.63 -6.22
N GLN A 124 -11.99 14.13 -4.99
CA GLN A 124 -13.11 14.23 -4.04
C GLN A 124 -12.90 15.34 -3.01
#